data_AF-A0A445JH56-F1
#
_entry.id   AF-A0A445JH56-F1
#
_cell.length_a   1.000
_cell.length_b   1.000
_cell.length_c   1.000
_cell.angle_alpha   90.00
_cell.angle_beta   90.00
_cell.angle_gamma   90.00
#
_symmetry.space_group_name_H-M   'P 1'
#
loop_
_entity.id
_entity.type
_entity.pdbx_description
1 polymer ?
#
loop_
_entity_poly.entity_id
_entity_poly.type
_entity_poly.pdbx_seq_one_letter_code
_entity_poly.pdbx_strand_id
1 'polypeptide(L)'
;MMELLENGTAKQNEVSVTKKDYISTLTEHIIHEILSRLTMPDVARISCLSKTWKNFYVSFPCLNIEQQYFDHLSYDSFKNFMYHKVRSMSIKEESLVIHKFKLCMHYKYVREAKEEIVNCTRLISKMSTIKEFDFQIIQGNHFDNPDYSYELLHHIYNAKMLMVLRLSGLIMIQPFRDTKFSHLEILRLENVTVHKESDIDWFFTSCPMVREIAIVKCNGLEHLKVCGNLGNLKLLEIAFCEMLKSVEIQVPSLEKLVLYEIKRNRGDDFCMALSIDSETSESLRELTLCNSTIRGITFTCLFSRCSNVESLVLDWCMHFFKIKIASNKLRKLVVKKCLDLLVTDIEAPNLSSFLFCHYLPYGYYNSNNNGQMMQYSEEISQLQECMLDINQVLWTKNIWISLWFDKFKDSADQKLVIYPKHKNFYHAVVLEDWSSMAELALMTQISEEAERIIITTMSFAHLVDYMFGDSGKDLSSVLAFSLTDESSLYELLNNKPKVSCKPCFNVAISLQEMETFLPSRCCSSFSRIAATLKATLLSVSPNLRRIWLDR
;
A
#
# COMPACT_ATOMS: atom_id res chain seq x y z
N MET A 1 11.89 28.65 62.51
CA MET A 1 13.07 29.54 62.45
C MET A 1 12.81 30.61 61.39
N MET A 2 12.10 31.64 61.80
CA MET A 2 11.96 32.91 61.08
C MET A 2 12.50 33.94 62.07
N GLU A 3 13.77 34.29 61.91
CA GLU A 3 14.34 35.56 62.36
C GLU A 3 15.73 35.71 61.72
N LEU A 4 16.13 36.96 61.50
CA LEU A 4 17.41 37.45 60.96
C LEU A 4 17.45 37.67 59.43
N LEU A 5 17.06 38.86 58.99
CA LEU A 5 18.02 39.97 58.77
C LEU A 5 17.32 41.20 58.17
N GLU A 6 17.25 42.27 58.97
CA GLU A 6 17.03 43.64 58.53
C GLU A 6 18.29 44.25 57.89
N ASN A 7 18.04 45.29 57.08
CA ASN A 7 18.92 46.38 56.65
C ASN A 7 19.84 46.15 55.43
N GLY A 8 19.52 46.91 54.37
CA GLY A 8 20.39 47.14 53.22
C GLY A 8 19.68 47.93 52.13
N THR A 9 19.44 49.23 52.35
CA THR A 9 19.05 50.17 51.30
C THR A 9 20.21 50.34 50.30
N ALA A 10 20.11 49.66 49.15
CA ALA A 10 20.88 50.00 47.97
C ALA A 10 19.90 50.16 46.80
N LYS A 11 19.68 51.42 46.39
CA LYS A 11 19.07 51.76 45.10
C LYS A 11 19.91 51.11 44.00
N GLN A 12 19.43 50.00 43.44
CA GLN A 12 19.75 49.64 42.07
C GLN A 12 18.53 49.97 41.22
N ASN A 13 18.74 50.89 40.28
CA ASN A 13 17.85 51.17 39.17
C ASN A 13 17.62 49.88 38.38
N GLU A 14 16.63 49.09 38.76
CA GLU A 14 16.00 48.19 37.80
C GLU A 14 15.15 49.06 36.90
N VAL A 15 15.75 49.46 35.77
CA VAL A 15 15.03 49.73 34.54
C VAL A 15 14.05 48.58 34.40
N SER A 16 12.75 48.85 34.60
CA SER A 16 11.71 47.93 34.22
C SER A 16 11.79 47.83 32.70
N VAL A 17 12.64 46.93 32.22
CA VAL A 17 12.53 46.37 30.88
C VAL A 17 11.19 45.70 30.91
N THR A 18 10.15 46.45 30.55
CA THR A 18 8.85 45.90 30.19
C THR A 18 9.18 44.90 29.12
N LYS A 19 9.27 43.63 29.52
CA LYS A 19 9.59 42.51 28.65
C LYS A 19 8.40 42.44 27.72
N LYS A 20 8.47 43.21 26.63
CA LYS A 20 7.37 43.40 25.70
C LYS A 20 7.02 42.01 25.21
N ASP A 21 5.82 41.55 25.53
CA ASP A 21 5.35 40.24 25.11
C ASP A 21 5.00 40.32 23.62
N TYR A 22 6.02 40.17 22.78
CA TYR A 22 5.86 40.18 21.32
C TYR A 22 4.99 39.01 20.84
N ILE A 23 4.91 37.93 21.63
CA ILE A 23 4.14 36.74 21.29
C ILE A 23 2.63 37.04 21.41
N SER A 24 2.19 37.84 22.39
CA SER A 24 0.79 38.30 22.45
C SER A 24 0.44 39.41 21.46
N THR A 25 1.41 39.99 20.75
CA THR A 25 1.18 40.96 19.65
C THR A 25 0.96 40.31 18.29
N LEU A 26 1.14 38.98 18.17
CA LEU A 26 0.89 38.24 16.93
C LEU A 26 -0.60 38.28 16.56
N THR A 27 -0.89 38.47 15.28
CA THR A 27 -2.27 38.41 14.76
C THR A 27 -2.85 37.01 14.88
N GLU A 28 -4.16 36.92 15.10
CA GLU A 28 -4.90 35.65 15.25
C GLU A 28 -4.58 34.61 14.16
N HIS A 29 -4.49 35.04 12.89
CA HIS A 29 -4.16 34.13 11.77
C HIS A 29 -2.79 33.45 11.93
N ILE A 30 -1.77 34.18 12.40
CA ILE A 30 -0.42 33.62 12.60
C ILE A 30 -0.41 32.64 13.78
N ILE A 31 -1.17 32.94 14.84
CA ILE A 31 -1.29 32.06 15.99
C ILE A 31 -1.97 30.75 15.58
N HIS A 32 -3.06 30.81 14.81
CA HIS A 32 -3.73 29.61 14.29
C HIS A 32 -2.82 28.77 13.40
N GLU A 33 -2.02 29.40 12.53
CA GLU A 33 -1.02 28.73 11.69
C GLU A 33 0.06 28.04 12.53
N ILE A 34 0.58 28.70 13.57
CA ILE A 34 1.56 28.11 14.50
C ILE A 34 0.94 26.90 15.21
N LEU A 35 -0.25 27.07 15.80
CA LEU A 35 -0.91 25.99 16.53
C LEU A 35 -1.24 24.82 15.61
N SER A 36 -1.58 25.05 14.33
CA SER A 36 -1.90 24.01 13.34
C SER A 36 -0.74 23.03 13.10
N ARG A 37 0.49 23.45 13.40
CA ARG A 37 1.72 22.66 13.22
C ARG A 37 2.14 21.90 14.49
N LEU A 38 1.40 22.08 15.59
CA LEU A 38 1.72 21.49 16.88
C LEU A 38 0.81 20.31 17.21
N THR A 39 1.34 19.39 18.04
CA THR A 39 0.52 18.31 18.60
C THR A 39 -0.44 18.86 19.65
N MET A 40 -1.61 18.24 19.85
CA MET A 40 -2.55 18.69 20.88
C MET A 40 -1.95 18.80 22.29
N PRO A 41 -1.06 17.89 22.74
CA PRO A 41 -0.31 18.07 23.98
C PRO A 41 0.50 19.37 24.02
N ASP A 42 1.17 19.73 22.92
CA ASP A 42 1.97 20.97 22.86
C ASP A 42 1.09 22.21 22.80
N VAL A 43 -0.01 22.18 22.05
CA VAL A 43 -1.03 23.25 22.06
C VAL A 43 -1.57 23.45 23.48
N ALA A 44 -1.82 22.36 24.21
CA ALA A 44 -2.26 22.42 25.61
C ALA A 44 -1.18 23.03 26.54
N ARG A 45 0.10 22.67 26.38
CA ARG A 45 1.21 23.27 27.15
C ARG A 45 1.33 24.76 26.91
N ILE A 46 1.22 25.18 25.66
CA ILE A 46 1.31 26.60 25.27
C ILE A 46 0.12 27.40 25.82
N SER A 47 -1.03 26.76 26.02
CA SER A 47 -2.20 27.39 26.64
C SER A 47 -1.92 27.94 28.05
N CYS A 48 -0.90 27.44 28.75
CA CYS A 48 -0.49 27.92 30.06
C CYS A 48 0.31 29.24 30.02
N LEU A 49 0.81 29.66 28.85
CA LEU A 49 1.68 30.84 28.74
C LEU A 49 0.93 32.16 28.99
N SER A 50 -0.34 32.26 28.60
CA SER A 50 -1.18 33.44 28.90
C SER A 50 -2.67 33.18 28.70
N LYS A 51 -3.51 34.12 29.14
CA LYS A 51 -4.96 34.10 28.90
C LYS A 51 -5.31 34.11 27.40
N THR A 52 -4.50 34.79 26.59
CA THR A 52 -4.67 34.87 25.13
C THR A 52 -4.47 33.51 24.47
N TRP A 53 -3.37 32.82 24.80
CA TRP A 53 -3.07 31.50 24.26
C TRP A 53 -4.03 30.42 24.79
N LYS A 54 -4.49 30.56 26.03
CA LYS A 54 -5.61 29.74 26.56
C LYS A 54 -6.88 29.89 25.73
N ASN A 55 -7.19 31.10 25.26
CA ASN A 55 -8.36 31.32 24.40
C ASN A 55 -8.19 30.65 23.03
N PHE A 56 -7.00 30.76 22.43
CA PHE A 56 -6.69 30.11 21.15
C PHE A 56 -6.69 28.58 21.22
N TYR A 57 -6.27 27.99 22.34
CA TYR A 57 -6.41 26.54 22.57
C TYR A 57 -7.89 26.08 22.53
N VAL A 58 -8.82 26.92 22.99
CA VAL A 58 -10.25 26.60 22.96
C VAL A 58 -10.83 26.77 21.55
N SER A 59 -10.46 27.84 20.83
CA SER A 59 -10.89 28.10 19.45
C SER A 59 -10.03 27.44 18.37
N PHE A 60 -9.19 26.46 18.76
CA PHE A 60 -8.21 25.88 17.86
C PHE A 60 -8.88 25.14 16.68
N PRO A 61 -8.53 25.44 15.41
CA PRO A 61 -9.28 24.95 14.26
C PRO A 61 -9.13 23.47 13.93
N CYS A 62 -8.18 22.80 14.57
CA CYS A 62 -7.87 21.39 14.36
C CYS A 62 -7.93 20.66 15.70
N LEU A 63 -9.01 19.95 15.99
CA LEU A 63 -9.09 19.17 17.22
C LEU A 63 -8.61 17.73 16.95
N ASN A 64 -7.36 17.42 17.31
CA ASN A 64 -6.78 16.08 17.14
C ASN A 64 -6.51 15.37 18.47
N ILE A 65 -7.44 14.52 18.90
CA ILE A 65 -7.32 13.76 20.15
C ILE A 65 -6.96 12.32 19.79
N GLU A 66 -5.73 11.94 20.09
CA GLU A 66 -5.26 10.57 19.90
C GLU A 66 -4.97 9.93 21.26
N GLN A 67 -5.39 8.68 21.42
CA GLN A 67 -5.21 7.97 22.69
C GLN A 67 -3.74 7.83 23.08
N GLN A 68 -2.82 7.73 22.12
CA GLN A 68 -1.39 7.63 22.42
C GLN A 68 -0.86 8.75 23.34
N TYR A 69 -1.54 9.91 23.36
CA TYR A 69 -1.22 11.01 24.27
C TYR A 69 -1.62 10.75 25.73
N PHE A 70 -2.41 9.70 25.99
CA PHE A 70 -3.01 9.32 27.26
C PHE A 70 -2.64 7.90 27.70
N ASP A 71 -1.78 7.18 26.95
CA ASP A 71 -1.40 5.79 27.27
C ASP A 71 -0.73 5.63 28.64
N HIS A 72 -0.11 6.71 29.14
CA HIS A 72 0.54 6.78 30.45
C HIS A 72 -0.40 7.27 31.57
N LEU A 73 -1.67 7.55 31.26
CA LEU A 73 -2.65 8.11 32.17
C LEU A 73 -3.77 7.11 32.47
N SER A 74 -4.46 7.30 33.60
CA SER A 74 -5.66 6.52 33.91
C SER A 74 -6.82 6.87 32.97
N TYR A 75 -7.76 5.94 32.81
CA TYR A 75 -9.00 6.19 32.04
C TYR A 75 -9.81 7.36 32.61
N ASP A 76 -9.85 7.54 33.93
CA ASP A 76 -10.48 8.69 34.58
C ASP A 76 -9.84 10.02 34.17
N SER A 77 -8.52 10.04 34.00
CA SER A 77 -7.81 11.25 33.56
C SER A 77 -8.22 11.65 32.14
N PHE A 78 -8.35 10.65 31.25
CA PHE A 78 -8.87 10.88 29.89
C PHE A 78 -10.32 11.35 29.91
N LYS A 79 -11.19 10.70 30.69
CA LYS A 79 -12.59 11.08 30.83
C LYS A 79 -12.72 12.53 31.33
N ASN A 80 -11.97 12.90 32.36
CA ASN A 80 -11.94 14.26 32.90
C ASN A 80 -11.44 15.27 31.84
N PHE A 81 -10.40 14.90 31.07
CA PHE A 81 -9.95 15.72 29.95
C PHE A 81 -11.07 15.96 28.93
N MET A 82 -11.75 14.89 28.49
CA MET A 82 -12.88 14.98 27.55
C MET A 82 -14.00 15.84 28.12
N TYR A 83 -14.38 15.64 29.38
CA TYR A 83 -15.38 16.46 30.08
C TYR A 83 -15.01 17.95 30.06
N HIS A 84 -13.78 18.29 30.44
CA HIS A 84 -13.32 19.68 30.44
C HIS A 84 -13.26 20.27 29.03
N LYS A 85 -12.86 19.49 28.02
CA LYS A 85 -12.82 19.94 26.63
C LYS A 85 -14.23 20.21 26.12
N VAL A 86 -15.17 19.28 26.29
CA VAL A 86 -16.59 19.45 25.93
C VAL A 86 -17.16 20.69 26.60
N ARG A 87 -16.97 20.84 27.93
CA ARG A 87 -17.45 22.01 28.67
C ARG A 87 -16.85 23.32 28.15
N SER A 88 -15.56 23.34 27.83
CA SER A 88 -14.91 24.52 27.26
C SER A 88 -15.46 24.90 25.89
N MET A 89 -15.82 23.90 25.07
CA MET A 89 -16.41 24.11 23.75
C MET A 89 -17.86 24.59 23.88
N SER A 90 -18.67 23.98 24.75
CA SER A 90 -20.04 24.42 24.99
C SER A 90 -20.16 25.88 25.43
N ILE A 91 -19.23 26.35 26.27
CA ILE A 91 -19.25 27.74 26.76
C ILE A 91 -18.97 28.75 25.63
N LYS A 92 -18.24 28.32 24.59
CA LYS A 92 -17.77 29.18 23.50
C LYS A 92 -18.36 28.81 22.14
N GLU A 93 -19.47 28.07 22.10
CA GLU A 93 -20.03 27.42 20.89
C GLU A 93 -20.11 28.37 19.69
N GLU A 94 -20.54 29.62 19.88
CA GLU A 94 -20.68 30.63 18.82
C GLU A 94 -19.35 31.14 18.23
N SER A 95 -18.25 30.98 18.95
CA SER A 95 -16.91 31.47 18.56
C SER A 95 -15.97 30.36 18.08
N LEU A 96 -16.43 29.11 18.04
CA LEU A 96 -15.60 27.97 17.64
C LEU A 96 -15.54 27.86 16.12
N VAL A 97 -14.32 27.77 15.60
CA VAL A 97 -14.05 27.61 14.17
C VAL A 97 -13.22 26.35 13.99
N ILE A 98 -13.85 25.17 14.11
CA ILE A 98 -13.17 23.88 13.92
C ILE A 98 -13.39 23.40 12.48
N HIS A 99 -12.31 23.29 11.72
CA HIS A 99 -12.32 22.79 10.35
C HIS A 99 -12.03 21.29 10.27
N LYS A 100 -11.21 20.78 11.20
CA LYS A 100 -10.81 19.37 11.24
C LYS A 100 -10.98 18.79 12.63
N PHE A 101 -11.62 17.63 12.71
CA PHE A 101 -11.75 16.85 13.92
C PHE A 101 -11.21 15.46 13.69
N LYS A 102 -10.28 15.03 14.54
CA LYS A 102 -9.76 13.67 14.60
C LYS A 102 -9.85 13.15 16.03
N LEU A 103 -10.45 11.99 16.19
CA LEU A 103 -10.55 11.29 17.47
C LEU A 103 -10.23 9.81 17.25
N CYS A 104 -9.08 9.38 17.76
CA CYS A 104 -8.58 8.02 17.54
C CYS A 104 -8.28 7.36 18.89
N MET A 105 -8.97 6.27 19.21
CA MET A 105 -8.85 5.61 20.51
C MET A 105 -9.26 4.15 20.52
N HIS A 106 -8.73 3.39 21.47
CA HIS A 106 -9.16 2.03 21.75
C HIS A 106 -10.54 2.01 22.39
N TYR A 107 -11.26 0.92 22.14
CA TYR A 107 -12.61 0.68 22.63
C TYR A 107 -12.78 0.92 24.15
N LYS A 108 -11.79 0.57 24.97
CA LYS A 108 -11.84 0.78 26.42
C LYS A 108 -11.98 2.25 26.81
N TYR A 109 -11.28 3.16 26.12
CA TYR A 109 -11.41 4.61 26.36
C TYR A 109 -12.78 5.13 25.95
N VAL A 110 -13.32 4.62 24.84
CA VAL A 110 -14.68 4.96 24.37
C VAL A 110 -15.72 4.56 25.41
N ARG A 111 -15.57 3.36 26.00
CA ARG A 111 -16.49 2.83 27.02
C ARG A 111 -16.54 3.73 28.25
N GLU A 112 -15.39 4.12 28.78
CA GLU A 112 -15.29 4.89 30.02
C GLU A 112 -15.76 6.35 29.87
N ALA A 113 -15.51 6.96 28.71
CA ALA A 113 -15.85 8.35 28.39
C ALA A 113 -16.99 8.48 27.36
N LYS A 114 -17.91 7.50 27.33
CA LYS A 114 -18.96 7.40 26.31
C LYS A 114 -19.76 8.69 26.17
N GLU A 115 -20.27 9.23 27.27
CA GLU A 115 -21.12 10.42 27.26
C GLU A 115 -20.36 11.67 26.80
N GLU A 116 -19.12 11.83 27.25
CA GLU A 116 -18.26 12.95 26.88
C GLU A 116 -17.93 12.90 25.38
N ILE A 117 -17.67 11.70 24.85
CA ILE A 117 -17.42 11.50 23.41
C ILE A 117 -18.68 11.83 22.60
N VAL A 118 -19.86 11.31 22.96
CA VAL A 118 -21.13 11.64 22.29
C VAL A 118 -21.37 13.15 22.27
N ASN A 119 -21.12 13.82 23.41
CA ASN A 119 -21.32 15.25 23.53
C ASN A 119 -20.31 16.04 22.69
N CYS A 120 -19.05 15.62 22.67
CA CYS A 120 -17.99 16.21 21.85
C CYS A 120 -18.36 16.15 20.36
N THR A 121 -18.65 14.96 19.85
CA THR A 121 -19.00 14.75 18.45
C THR A 121 -20.29 15.48 18.06
N ARG A 122 -21.26 15.59 18.97
CA ARG A 122 -22.52 16.31 18.76
C ARG A 122 -22.30 17.81 18.59
N LEU A 123 -21.43 18.41 19.41
CA LEU A 123 -21.09 19.83 19.28
C LEU A 123 -20.37 20.08 17.95
N ILE A 124 -19.40 19.24 17.61
CA ILE A 124 -18.60 19.38 16.39
C ILE A 124 -19.47 19.23 15.13
N SER A 125 -20.39 18.26 15.12
CA SER A 125 -21.25 18.02 13.96
C SER A 125 -22.26 19.14 13.69
N LYS A 126 -22.54 20.00 14.68
CA LYS A 126 -23.38 21.20 14.50
C LYS A 126 -22.62 22.37 13.86
N MET A 127 -21.29 22.36 13.92
CA MET A 127 -20.49 23.48 13.43
C MET A 127 -20.60 23.56 11.91
N SER A 128 -20.92 24.75 11.39
CA SER A 128 -20.96 24.98 9.94
C SER A 128 -19.57 24.99 9.32
N THR A 129 -18.51 25.08 10.11
CA THR A 129 -17.12 25.20 9.65
C THR A 129 -16.40 23.85 9.47
N ILE A 130 -16.99 22.76 9.98
CA ILE A 130 -16.38 21.43 9.93
C ILE A 130 -16.31 20.89 8.50
N LYS A 131 -15.10 20.51 8.09
CA LYS A 131 -14.79 20.01 6.74
C LYS A 131 -14.30 18.57 6.77
N GLU A 132 -13.55 18.19 7.80
CA GLU A 132 -13.02 16.84 7.96
C GLU A 132 -13.40 16.28 9.32
N PHE A 133 -14.04 15.10 9.32
CA PHE A 133 -14.46 14.39 10.52
C PHE A 133 -13.90 12.97 10.49
N ASP A 134 -12.96 12.70 11.38
CA ASP A 134 -12.24 11.44 11.49
C ASP A 134 -12.44 10.85 12.90
N PHE A 135 -13.16 9.73 12.96
CA PHE A 135 -13.48 9.08 14.22
C PHE A 135 -13.13 7.60 14.11
N GLN A 136 -12.13 7.17 14.87
CA GLN A 136 -11.56 5.84 14.79
C GLN A 136 -11.55 5.15 16.15
N ILE A 137 -12.28 4.03 16.23
CA ILE A 137 -12.20 3.12 17.36
C ILE A 137 -11.26 1.97 16.98
N ILE A 138 -10.09 1.94 17.60
CA ILE A 138 -9.09 0.88 17.42
C ILE A 138 -9.52 -0.33 18.24
N GLN A 139 -9.86 -1.44 17.58
CA GLN A 139 -10.03 -2.71 18.28
C GLN A 139 -8.67 -3.27 18.71
N GLY A 140 -8.55 -3.73 19.96
CA GLY A 140 -7.34 -4.39 20.45
C GLY A 140 -7.21 -5.81 19.89
N ASN A 141 -6.04 -6.43 20.06
CA ASN A 141 -5.73 -7.78 19.58
C ASN A 141 -6.47 -8.93 20.28
N HIS A 142 -7.54 -8.64 21.04
CA HIS A 142 -8.34 -9.66 21.71
C HIS A 142 -9.79 -9.47 21.33
N PHE A 143 -10.45 -10.60 21.05
CA PHE A 143 -11.87 -10.81 20.84
C PHE A 143 -12.76 -10.02 21.82
N ASP A 144 -12.86 -8.71 21.65
CA ASP A 144 -13.81 -7.89 22.37
C ASP A 144 -15.20 -8.26 21.83
N ASN A 145 -16.00 -8.84 22.72
CA ASN A 145 -17.31 -9.44 22.48
C ASN A 145 -18.21 -8.54 21.58
N PRO A 146 -18.85 -9.07 20.52
CA PRO A 146 -19.71 -8.31 19.59
C PRO A 146 -20.86 -7.50 20.23
N ASP A 147 -21.24 -7.83 21.47
CA ASP A 147 -22.25 -7.10 22.27
C ASP A 147 -21.86 -5.64 22.61
N TYR A 148 -20.61 -5.26 22.35
CA TYR A 148 -20.04 -3.98 22.79
C TYR A 148 -19.86 -2.96 21.67
N SER A 149 -20.57 -3.12 20.56
CA SER A 149 -20.40 -2.26 19.41
C SER A 149 -21.00 -0.85 19.64
N TYR A 150 -20.33 0.19 19.13
CA TYR A 150 -20.71 1.58 19.36
C TYR A 150 -21.56 2.09 18.20
N GLU A 151 -22.83 2.36 18.48
CA GLU A 151 -23.76 2.88 17.48
C GLU A 151 -23.28 4.21 16.91
N LEU A 152 -23.29 4.31 15.58
CA LEU A 152 -22.95 5.54 14.89
C LEU A 152 -23.83 6.67 15.39
N LEU A 153 -23.14 7.77 15.65
CA LEU A 153 -23.73 8.96 16.20
C LEU A 153 -24.59 9.65 15.14
N HIS A 154 -25.91 9.45 15.19
CA HIS A 154 -26.89 10.03 14.26
C HIS A 154 -26.69 11.53 13.96
N HIS A 155 -26.05 12.27 14.85
CA HIS A 155 -25.79 13.69 14.67
C HIS A 155 -24.73 14.02 13.61
N ILE A 156 -23.84 13.09 13.25
CA ILE A 156 -22.79 13.32 12.23
C ILE A 156 -23.43 13.62 10.86
N TYR A 157 -24.58 12.99 10.57
CA TYR A 157 -25.35 13.19 9.35
C TYR A 157 -25.90 14.63 9.17
N ASN A 158 -25.84 15.47 10.21
CA ASN A 158 -26.25 16.87 10.14
C ASN A 158 -25.12 17.82 9.68
N ALA A 159 -23.89 17.34 9.53
CA ALA A 159 -22.75 18.16 9.14
C ALA A 159 -22.80 18.53 7.64
N LYS A 160 -23.34 19.71 7.32
CA LYS A 160 -23.65 20.12 5.93
C LYS A 160 -22.43 20.42 5.04
N MET A 161 -21.33 20.90 5.62
CA MET A 161 -20.12 21.34 4.91
C MET A 161 -19.03 20.27 4.89
N LEU A 162 -19.36 19.05 5.32
CA LEU A 162 -18.39 17.97 5.45
C LEU A 162 -17.91 17.51 4.06
N MET A 163 -16.58 17.53 3.88
CA MET A 163 -15.90 17.08 2.65
C MET A 163 -15.24 15.72 2.84
N VAL A 164 -14.79 15.40 4.06
CA VAL A 164 -14.13 14.13 4.38
C VAL A 164 -14.77 13.51 5.62
N LEU A 165 -15.23 12.27 5.49
CA LEU A 165 -15.78 11.48 6.58
C LEU A 165 -15.01 10.16 6.69
N ARG A 166 -14.32 9.96 7.80
CA ARG A 166 -13.64 8.69 8.12
C ARG A 166 -14.22 8.14 9.41
N LEU A 167 -14.75 6.93 9.35
CA LEU A 167 -15.41 6.28 10.47
C LEU A 167 -14.85 4.88 10.65
N SER A 168 -14.47 4.54 11.88
CA SER A 168 -13.99 3.21 12.19
C SER A 168 -14.46 2.63 13.51
N GLY A 169 -14.76 1.32 13.51
CA GLY A 169 -15.12 0.54 14.70
C GLY A 169 -16.55 0.81 15.22
N LEU A 170 -17.49 1.14 14.32
CA LEU A 170 -18.85 1.58 14.64
C LEU A 170 -19.91 0.60 14.10
N ILE A 171 -21.10 0.62 14.68
CA ILE A 171 -22.30 0.05 14.06
C ILE A 171 -22.95 1.11 13.19
N MET A 172 -23.22 0.79 11.95
CA MET A 172 -23.95 1.67 11.06
C MET A 172 -25.44 1.63 11.39
N ILE A 173 -26.03 2.82 11.54
CA ILE A 173 -27.48 2.99 11.62
C ILE A 173 -27.88 3.98 10.54
N GLN A 174 -28.91 3.61 9.78
CA GLN A 174 -29.49 4.49 8.77
C GLN A 174 -29.98 5.79 9.42
N PRO A 175 -29.69 6.97 8.83
CA PRO A 175 -30.24 8.22 9.32
C PRO A 175 -31.76 8.30 9.14
N PHE A 176 -32.42 8.95 10.08
CA PHE A 176 -33.86 9.24 9.99
C PHE A 176 -34.10 10.41 9.02
N ARG A 177 -34.49 10.10 7.77
CA ARG A 177 -35.03 11.01 6.72
C ARG A 177 -34.04 12.04 6.13
N ASP A 178 -34.25 12.38 4.84
CA ASP A 178 -33.77 13.49 3.96
C ASP A 178 -32.39 14.15 4.15
N THR A 179 -31.54 13.64 5.05
CA THR A 179 -30.17 14.13 5.22
C THR A 179 -29.36 13.77 3.99
N LYS A 180 -28.58 14.74 3.51
CA LYS A 180 -27.69 14.57 2.36
C LYS A 180 -26.37 15.24 2.66
N PHE A 181 -25.30 14.58 2.27
CA PHE A 181 -23.97 15.15 2.31
C PHE A 181 -23.69 15.84 0.97
N SER A 182 -24.03 17.12 0.87
CA SER A 182 -23.94 17.86 -0.39
C SER A 182 -22.51 18.13 -0.87
N HIS A 183 -21.51 18.07 0.01
CA HIS A 183 -20.12 18.44 -0.29
C HIS A 183 -19.12 17.32 -0.01
N LEU A 184 -19.59 16.13 0.39
CA LEU A 184 -18.70 15.03 0.77
C LEU A 184 -17.99 14.50 -0.47
N GLU A 185 -16.66 14.56 -0.46
CA GLU A 185 -15.78 14.08 -1.52
C GLU A 185 -15.14 12.74 -1.16
N ILE A 186 -14.82 12.50 0.11
CA ILE A 186 -14.14 11.28 0.56
C ILE A 186 -14.93 10.63 1.69
N LEU A 187 -15.33 9.38 1.48
CA LEU A 187 -15.97 8.53 2.47
C LEU A 187 -15.11 7.29 2.73
N ARG A 188 -14.68 7.10 3.98
CA ARG A 188 -13.98 5.89 4.41
C ARG A 188 -14.69 5.27 5.60
N LEU A 189 -15.14 4.03 5.41
CA LEU A 189 -15.73 3.19 6.43
C LEU A 189 -14.77 2.03 6.69
N GLU A 190 -14.24 1.94 7.91
CA GLU A 190 -13.26 0.91 8.26
C GLU A 190 -13.70 0.13 9.50
N ASN A 191 -13.78 -1.19 9.46
CA ASN A 191 -14.24 -2.00 10.60
C ASN A 191 -15.63 -1.58 11.10
N VAL A 192 -16.55 -1.33 10.15
CA VAL A 192 -17.95 -0.95 10.44
C VAL A 192 -18.85 -2.17 10.37
N THR A 193 -19.71 -2.35 11.38
CA THR A 193 -20.73 -3.40 11.39
C THR A 193 -22.01 -2.89 10.73
N VAL A 194 -22.47 -3.61 9.72
CA VAL A 194 -23.70 -3.33 8.97
C VAL A 194 -24.73 -4.41 9.30
N HIS A 195 -25.94 -4.01 9.72
CA HIS A 195 -27.00 -4.97 10.02
C HIS A 195 -27.88 -5.26 8.80
N LYS A 196 -28.09 -4.26 7.94
CA LYS A 196 -28.83 -4.40 6.69
C LYS A 196 -28.06 -3.75 5.55
N GLU A 197 -28.06 -4.36 4.39
CA GLU A 197 -27.43 -3.81 3.18
C GLU A 197 -27.97 -2.41 2.85
N SER A 198 -29.26 -2.15 3.10
CA SER A 198 -29.88 -0.83 2.94
C SER A 198 -29.25 0.29 3.77
N ASP A 199 -28.55 -0.03 4.85
CA ASP A 199 -27.88 0.96 5.69
C ASP A 199 -26.71 1.60 4.92
N ILE A 200 -26.02 0.83 4.05
CA ILE A 200 -24.87 1.33 3.29
C ILE A 200 -25.31 2.04 2.02
N ASP A 201 -26.40 1.57 1.40
CA ASP A 201 -27.00 2.14 0.19
C ASP A 201 -27.37 3.62 0.37
N TRP A 202 -27.67 4.03 1.61
CA TRP A 202 -27.93 5.43 1.94
C TRP A 202 -26.75 6.34 1.55
N PHE A 203 -25.50 5.91 1.78
CA PHE A 203 -24.33 6.69 1.38
C PHE A 203 -24.23 6.85 -0.14
N PHE A 204 -24.58 5.80 -0.90
CA PHE A 204 -24.55 5.83 -2.37
C PHE A 204 -25.64 6.72 -2.99
N THR A 205 -26.74 6.93 -2.27
CA THR A 205 -27.86 7.77 -2.74
C THR A 205 -27.76 9.22 -2.23
N SER A 206 -27.10 9.44 -1.10
CA SER A 206 -27.14 10.72 -0.36
C SER A 206 -25.86 11.56 -0.43
N CYS A 207 -24.83 11.10 -1.17
CA CYS A 207 -23.53 11.77 -1.32
C CYS A 207 -23.20 12.07 -2.80
N PRO A 208 -23.82 13.09 -3.44
CA PRO A 208 -23.67 13.36 -4.89
C PRO A 208 -22.27 13.76 -5.35
N MET A 209 -21.44 14.32 -4.47
CA MET A 209 -20.12 14.87 -4.80
C MET A 209 -18.97 13.91 -4.47
N VAL A 210 -19.28 12.69 -4.05
CA VAL A 210 -18.26 11.73 -3.59
C VAL A 210 -17.37 11.32 -4.75
N ARG A 211 -16.06 11.42 -4.54
CA ARG A 211 -15.00 11.05 -5.48
C ARG A 211 -14.29 9.76 -5.07
N GLU A 212 -14.25 9.49 -3.77
CA GLU A 212 -13.57 8.33 -3.20
C GLU A 212 -14.43 7.66 -2.14
N ILE A 213 -14.66 6.35 -2.32
CA ILE A 213 -15.32 5.50 -1.34
C ILE A 213 -14.38 4.35 -1.01
N ALA A 214 -14.09 4.19 0.29
CA ALA A 214 -13.36 3.05 0.81
C ALA A 214 -14.21 2.32 1.87
N ILE A 215 -14.45 1.03 1.63
CA ILE A 215 -15.18 0.11 2.52
C ILE A 215 -14.22 -0.99 2.93
N VAL A 216 -13.68 -0.90 4.14
CA VAL A 216 -12.57 -1.71 4.62
C VAL A 216 -13.00 -2.50 5.85
N LYS A 217 -12.82 -3.82 5.89
CA LYS A 217 -13.14 -4.67 7.06
C LYS A 217 -14.59 -4.52 7.55
N CYS A 218 -15.54 -4.20 6.67
CA CYS A 218 -16.93 -4.03 7.06
C CYS A 218 -17.62 -5.39 7.22
N ASN A 219 -18.27 -5.58 8.38
CA ASN A 219 -18.94 -6.81 8.77
C ASN A 219 -20.44 -6.76 8.45
N GLY A 220 -21.05 -7.92 8.20
CA GLY A 220 -22.50 -8.05 7.96
C GLY A 220 -22.98 -7.73 6.54
N LEU A 221 -22.06 -7.45 5.60
CA LEU A 221 -22.35 -7.31 4.17
C LEU A 221 -22.21 -8.66 3.47
N GLU A 222 -23.29 -9.21 2.91
CA GLU A 222 -23.23 -10.39 2.04
C GLU A 222 -23.32 -10.02 0.56
N HIS A 223 -24.17 -9.07 0.21
CA HIS A 223 -24.32 -8.56 -1.15
C HIS A 223 -24.14 -7.05 -1.13
N LEU A 224 -23.23 -6.54 -1.97
CA LEU A 224 -22.99 -5.11 -2.07
C LEU A 224 -23.33 -4.62 -3.47
N LYS A 225 -24.35 -3.76 -3.56
CA LYS A 225 -24.72 -3.09 -4.81
C LYS A 225 -24.32 -1.62 -4.75
N VAL A 226 -23.26 -1.27 -5.45
CA VAL A 226 -22.79 0.12 -5.56
C VAL A 226 -23.49 0.77 -6.74
N CYS A 227 -24.64 1.39 -6.46
CA CYS A 227 -25.45 2.12 -7.44
C CYS A 227 -26.09 3.34 -6.76
N GLY A 228 -26.48 4.36 -7.54
CA GLY A 228 -27.16 5.52 -7.01
C GLY A 228 -26.64 6.83 -7.59
N ASN A 229 -26.56 7.87 -6.75
CA ASN A 229 -26.18 9.22 -7.16
C ASN A 229 -24.65 9.39 -7.08
N LEU A 230 -23.92 8.54 -7.80
CA LEU A 230 -22.47 8.40 -7.73
C LEU A 230 -21.76 8.89 -9.00
N GLY A 231 -22.31 9.90 -9.69
CA GLY A 231 -21.78 10.37 -10.99
C GLY A 231 -20.41 11.06 -10.95
N ASN A 232 -19.85 11.29 -9.75
CA ASN A 232 -18.52 11.88 -9.56
C ASN A 232 -17.52 10.89 -8.94
N LEU A 233 -17.94 9.65 -8.65
CA LEU A 233 -17.12 8.66 -7.98
C LEU A 233 -16.02 8.18 -8.93
N LYS A 234 -14.76 8.36 -8.54
CA LYS A 234 -13.58 7.99 -9.32
C LYS A 234 -12.86 6.78 -8.75
N LEU A 235 -12.83 6.64 -7.43
CA LEU A 235 -12.14 5.55 -6.74
C LEU A 235 -13.11 4.79 -5.84
N LEU A 236 -13.19 3.48 -6.05
CA LEU A 236 -13.89 2.56 -5.17
C LEU A 236 -12.90 1.51 -4.65
N GLU A 237 -12.75 1.46 -3.34
CA GLU A 237 -11.97 0.45 -2.62
C GLU A 237 -12.90 -0.39 -1.76
N ILE A 238 -12.90 -1.70 -1.96
CA ILE A 238 -13.58 -2.67 -1.10
C ILE A 238 -12.54 -3.67 -0.64
N ALA A 239 -12.23 -3.66 0.65
CA ALA A 239 -11.13 -4.44 1.18
C ALA A 239 -11.53 -5.21 2.44
N PHE A 240 -11.10 -6.46 2.55
CA PHE A 240 -11.17 -7.25 3.77
C PHE A 240 -12.59 -7.48 4.33
N CYS A 241 -13.64 -7.48 3.50
CA CYS A 241 -15.01 -7.73 3.93
C CYS A 241 -15.31 -9.24 3.99
N GLU A 242 -15.19 -9.84 5.18
CA GLU A 242 -15.20 -11.30 5.36
C GLU A 242 -16.50 -12.01 4.99
N MET A 243 -17.64 -11.34 4.93
CA MET A 243 -18.96 -11.97 4.64
C MET A 243 -19.46 -11.75 3.21
N LEU A 244 -18.77 -10.91 2.42
CA LEU A 244 -19.17 -10.50 1.07
C LEU A 244 -19.17 -11.67 0.05
N LYS A 245 -20.34 -11.98 -0.50
CA LYS A 245 -20.59 -13.05 -1.49
C LYS A 245 -20.70 -12.51 -2.90
N SER A 246 -21.29 -11.32 -3.09
CA SER A 246 -21.36 -10.68 -4.39
C SER A 246 -21.17 -9.17 -4.34
N VAL A 247 -20.64 -8.62 -5.42
CA VAL A 247 -20.48 -7.19 -5.64
C VAL A 247 -21.03 -6.83 -7.02
N GLU A 248 -21.96 -5.89 -7.05
CA GLU A 248 -22.51 -5.31 -8.28
C GLU A 248 -22.16 -3.82 -8.33
N ILE A 249 -21.59 -3.35 -9.44
CA ILE A 249 -21.12 -1.96 -9.59
C ILE A 249 -21.79 -1.32 -10.80
N GLN A 250 -22.46 -0.20 -10.55
CA GLN A 250 -23.17 0.65 -11.53
C GLN A 250 -22.80 2.12 -11.28
N VAL A 251 -21.61 2.50 -11.74
CA VAL A 251 -20.98 3.80 -11.53
C VAL A 251 -20.25 4.24 -12.81
N PRO A 252 -20.87 5.04 -13.68
CA PRO A 252 -20.33 5.39 -15.00
C PRO A 252 -19.10 6.30 -14.97
N SER A 253 -18.75 6.87 -13.82
CA SER A 253 -17.58 7.75 -13.65
C SER A 253 -16.37 7.05 -13.05
N LEU A 254 -16.47 5.76 -12.73
CA LEU A 254 -15.44 5.04 -11.96
C LEU A 254 -14.17 4.86 -12.77
N GLU A 255 -13.06 5.41 -12.29
CA GLU A 255 -11.75 5.32 -12.94
C GLU A 255 -10.88 4.21 -12.33
N LYS A 256 -11.00 3.97 -11.02
CA LYS A 256 -10.18 3.04 -10.25
C LYS A 256 -11.02 2.14 -9.36
N LEU A 257 -10.85 0.84 -9.53
CA LEU A 257 -11.47 -0.20 -8.69
C LEU A 257 -10.38 -1.02 -7.99
N VAL A 258 -10.46 -1.08 -6.66
CA VAL A 258 -9.59 -1.91 -5.82
C VAL A 258 -10.46 -2.89 -5.03
N LEU A 259 -10.28 -4.19 -5.27
CA LEU A 259 -10.93 -5.26 -4.54
C LEU A 259 -9.88 -6.08 -3.80
N TYR A 260 -10.00 -6.15 -2.48
CA TYR A 260 -9.15 -6.97 -1.63
C TYR A 260 -10.03 -7.94 -0.84
N GLU A 261 -9.86 -9.25 -1.06
CA GLU A 261 -10.61 -10.28 -0.32
C GLU A 261 -9.81 -10.84 0.86
N ILE A 262 -10.49 -11.34 1.91
CA ILE A 262 -9.85 -12.17 2.94
C ILE A 262 -10.02 -13.63 2.56
N LYS A 263 -8.96 -14.42 2.75
CA LYS A 263 -9.00 -15.87 2.65
C LYS A 263 -9.97 -16.43 3.70
N ARG A 264 -11.13 -16.90 3.27
CA ARG A 264 -12.07 -17.61 4.15
C ARG A 264 -11.52 -19.01 4.44
N ASN A 265 -11.64 -19.46 5.69
CA ASN A 265 -11.47 -20.88 6.06
C ASN A 265 -12.68 -21.76 5.64
N ARG A 266 -13.51 -21.29 4.71
CA ARG A 266 -14.66 -22.07 4.23
C ARG A 266 -14.17 -22.97 3.11
N GLY A 267 -14.54 -24.26 3.16
CA GLY A 267 -14.07 -25.31 2.25
C GLY A 267 -14.10 -24.92 0.76
N ASP A 268 -13.30 -25.65 -0.01
CA ASP A 268 -12.63 -25.30 -1.27
C ASP A 268 -13.43 -24.75 -2.48
N ASP A 269 -14.69 -24.31 -2.34
CA ASP A 269 -15.56 -23.95 -3.49
C ASP A 269 -16.17 -22.53 -3.47
N PHE A 270 -15.83 -21.66 -2.51
CA PHE A 270 -16.39 -20.31 -2.49
C PHE A 270 -15.72 -19.39 -3.52
N CYS A 271 -16.52 -18.81 -4.44
CA CYS A 271 -16.09 -17.75 -5.34
C CYS A 271 -17.02 -16.54 -5.24
N MET A 272 -16.46 -15.34 -5.05
CA MET A 272 -17.24 -14.10 -5.10
C MET A 272 -17.81 -13.86 -6.51
N ALA A 273 -19.09 -13.50 -6.59
CA ALA A 273 -19.68 -13.01 -7.84
C ALA A 273 -19.40 -11.51 -7.99
N LEU A 274 -18.73 -11.11 -9.08
CA LEU A 274 -18.51 -9.71 -9.43
C LEU A 274 -19.25 -9.39 -10.72
N SER A 275 -20.13 -8.39 -10.68
CA SER A 275 -20.78 -7.83 -11.86
C SER A 275 -20.50 -6.33 -11.96
N ILE A 276 -20.14 -5.90 -13.17
CA ILE A 276 -19.91 -4.50 -13.51
C ILE A 276 -20.75 -4.26 -14.76
N ASP A 277 -21.52 -3.17 -14.79
CA ASP A 277 -22.32 -2.81 -15.95
C ASP A 277 -21.47 -2.28 -17.12
N SER A 278 -22.10 -2.04 -18.27
CA SER A 278 -21.39 -1.60 -19.48
C SER A 278 -20.75 -0.23 -19.29
N GLU A 279 -21.48 0.73 -18.72
CA GLU A 279 -21.03 2.11 -18.57
C GLU A 279 -19.81 2.21 -17.64
N THR A 280 -19.84 1.54 -16.49
CA THR A 280 -18.69 1.48 -15.57
C THR A 280 -17.48 0.81 -16.21
N SER A 281 -17.69 -0.23 -17.03
CA SER A 281 -16.59 -0.92 -17.69
C SER A 281 -15.87 -0.05 -18.73
N GLU A 282 -16.56 0.92 -19.32
CA GLU A 282 -15.97 1.87 -20.27
C GLU A 282 -15.16 2.97 -19.60
N SER A 283 -15.52 3.40 -18.39
CA SER A 283 -14.79 4.45 -17.65
C SER A 283 -13.53 3.94 -16.92
N LEU A 284 -13.49 2.64 -16.61
CA LEU A 284 -12.45 2.05 -15.77
C LEU A 284 -11.06 2.10 -16.43
N ARG A 285 -10.08 2.67 -15.72
CA ARG A 285 -8.67 2.78 -16.13
C ARG A 285 -7.74 1.91 -15.29
N GLU A 286 -8.04 1.75 -14.01
CA GLU A 286 -7.23 0.97 -13.08
C GLU A 286 -8.08 -0.12 -12.41
N LEU A 287 -7.63 -1.38 -12.53
CA LEU A 287 -8.25 -2.52 -11.87
C LEU A 287 -7.21 -3.23 -11.01
N THR A 288 -7.50 -3.33 -9.70
CA THR A 288 -6.67 -4.06 -8.74
C THR A 288 -7.48 -5.14 -8.06
N LEU A 289 -7.07 -6.39 -8.22
CA LEU A 289 -7.65 -7.56 -7.56
C LEU A 289 -6.58 -8.18 -6.65
N CYS A 290 -6.83 -8.19 -5.35
CA CYS A 290 -5.92 -8.70 -4.34
C CYS A 290 -6.58 -9.83 -3.54
N ASN A 291 -5.89 -10.96 -3.43
CA ASN A 291 -6.35 -12.18 -2.75
C ASN A 291 -7.75 -12.64 -3.22
N SER A 292 -8.09 -12.36 -4.48
CA SER A 292 -9.45 -12.54 -4.99
C SER A 292 -9.80 -14.01 -5.24
N THR A 293 -11.06 -14.37 -4.96
CA THR A 293 -11.64 -15.70 -5.22
C THR A 293 -12.54 -15.72 -6.45
N ILE A 294 -12.59 -14.62 -7.22
CA ILE A 294 -13.38 -14.53 -8.45
C ILE A 294 -12.89 -15.59 -9.45
N ARG A 295 -13.83 -16.30 -10.08
CA ARG A 295 -13.49 -17.31 -11.10
C ARG A 295 -12.82 -16.67 -12.31
N GLY A 296 -11.82 -17.35 -12.89
CA GLY A 296 -11.12 -16.87 -14.10
C GLY A 296 -12.04 -16.58 -15.29
N ILE A 297 -13.14 -17.33 -15.45
CA ILE A 297 -14.14 -17.05 -16.50
C ILE A 297 -14.88 -15.73 -16.25
N THR A 298 -15.26 -15.45 -15.00
CA THR A 298 -15.91 -14.20 -14.60
C THR A 298 -14.97 -13.02 -14.85
N PHE A 299 -13.70 -13.15 -14.46
CA PHE A 299 -12.68 -12.16 -14.75
C PHE A 299 -12.51 -11.93 -16.27
N THR A 300 -12.41 -13.00 -17.07
CA THR A 300 -12.22 -12.88 -18.52
C THR A 300 -13.41 -12.19 -19.20
N CYS A 301 -14.64 -12.50 -18.77
CA CYS A 301 -15.87 -11.84 -19.23
C CYS A 301 -15.97 -10.37 -18.77
N LEU A 302 -15.43 -10.03 -17.60
CA LEU A 302 -15.35 -8.64 -17.13
C LEU A 302 -14.29 -7.86 -17.92
N PHE A 303 -13.08 -8.39 -17.98
CA PHE A 303 -11.94 -7.70 -18.58
C PHE A 303 -12.09 -7.50 -20.10
N SER A 304 -12.75 -8.41 -20.81
CA SER A 304 -13.09 -8.23 -22.23
C SER A 304 -14.04 -7.05 -22.50
N ARG A 305 -14.80 -6.62 -21.51
CA ARG A 305 -15.66 -5.42 -21.58
C ARG A 305 -14.92 -4.15 -21.17
N CYS A 306 -13.93 -4.27 -20.28
CA CYS A 306 -13.12 -3.16 -19.78
C CYS A 306 -12.02 -2.72 -20.78
N SER A 307 -12.41 -2.16 -21.92
CA SER A 307 -11.52 -1.83 -23.04
C SER A 307 -10.51 -0.69 -22.78
N ASN A 308 -10.77 0.17 -21.78
CA ASN A 308 -9.96 1.34 -21.47
C ASN A 308 -9.00 1.17 -20.28
N VAL A 309 -8.87 -0.05 -19.73
CA VAL A 309 -7.97 -0.31 -18.60
C VAL A 309 -6.51 -0.14 -19.03
N GLU A 310 -5.82 0.77 -18.36
CA GLU A 310 -4.41 1.12 -18.56
C GLU A 310 -3.50 0.41 -17.56
N SER A 311 -4.00 0.11 -16.36
CA SER A 311 -3.27 -0.58 -15.30
C SER A 311 -4.08 -1.73 -14.71
N LEU A 312 -3.53 -2.94 -14.78
CA LEU A 312 -4.09 -4.15 -14.18
C LEU A 312 -3.13 -4.71 -13.13
N VAL A 313 -3.62 -4.88 -11.90
CA VAL A 313 -2.90 -5.51 -10.80
C VAL A 313 -3.68 -6.73 -10.33
N LEU A 314 -3.06 -7.91 -10.41
CA LEU A 314 -3.55 -9.17 -9.90
C LEU A 314 -2.55 -9.64 -8.84
N ASP A 315 -2.94 -9.70 -7.57
CA ASP A 315 -2.11 -10.19 -6.48
C ASP A 315 -2.87 -11.29 -5.74
N TRP A 316 -2.22 -12.43 -5.45
CA TRP A 316 -2.82 -13.55 -4.72
C TRP A 316 -4.15 -14.08 -5.28
N CYS A 317 -4.44 -13.91 -6.57
CA CYS A 317 -5.73 -14.35 -7.12
C CYS A 317 -5.79 -15.88 -7.29
N MET A 318 -6.82 -16.49 -6.70
CA MET A 318 -7.11 -17.93 -6.71
C MET A 318 -8.01 -18.27 -7.90
N HIS A 319 -7.98 -19.51 -8.40
CA HIS A 319 -8.89 -19.99 -9.48
C HIS A 319 -8.79 -19.28 -10.84
N PHE A 320 -7.69 -18.58 -11.12
CA PHE A 320 -7.38 -18.05 -12.45
C PHE A 320 -6.73 -19.08 -13.38
N PHE A 321 -7.33 -20.27 -13.48
CA PHE A 321 -6.91 -21.28 -14.44
C PHE A 321 -7.29 -20.82 -15.87
N LYS A 322 -6.30 -20.53 -16.72
CA LYS A 322 -6.48 -20.09 -18.12
C LYS A 322 -7.32 -18.82 -18.29
N ILE A 323 -6.80 -17.69 -17.85
CA ILE A 323 -7.37 -16.38 -18.21
C ILE A 323 -6.73 -15.86 -19.51
N LYS A 324 -7.50 -15.09 -20.29
CA LYS A 324 -7.00 -14.33 -21.45
C LYS A 324 -6.98 -12.85 -21.09
N ILE A 325 -5.84 -12.20 -21.28
CA ILE A 325 -5.68 -10.74 -21.06
C ILE A 325 -5.38 -10.11 -22.41
N ALA A 326 -6.41 -9.56 -23.06
CA ALA A 326 -6.27 -8.85 -24.34
C ALA A 326 -6.69 -7.40 -24.16
N SER A 327 -5.77 -6.45 -24.37
CA SER A 327 -6.06 -5.02 -24.31
C SER A 327 -5.00 -4.21 -25.06
N ASN A 328 -5.46 -3.34 -25.96
CA ASN A 328 -4.58 -2.41 -26.67
C ASN A 328 -4.24 -1.16 -25.86
N LYS A 329 -4.88 -0.93 -24.70
CA LYS A 329 -4.64 0.24 -23.84
C LYS A 329 -3.82 -0.08 -22.60
N LEU A 330 -3.67 -1.36 -22.27
CA LEU A 330 -2.94 -1.79 -21.09
C LEU A 330 -1.46 -1.40 -21.19
N ARG A 331 -1.03 -0.52 -20.28
CA ARG A 331 0.36 -0.04 -20.14
C ARG A 331 1.07 -0.73 -19.00
N LYS A 332 0.34 -1.11 -17.96
CA LYS A 332 0.89 -1.72 -16.77
C LYS A 332 0.16 -3.01 -16.43
N LEU A 333 0.92 -4.07 -16.22
CA LEU A 333 0.41 -5.36 -15.79
C LEU A 333 1.24 -5.91 -14.64
N VAL A 334 0.61 -6.12 -13.49
CA VAL A 334 1.23 -6.72 -12.32
C VAL A 334 0.49 -8.01 -11.99
N VAL A 335 1.20 -9.11 -11.88
CA VAL A 335 0.69 -10.44 -11.56
C VAL A 335 1.58 -11.05 -10.48
N LYS A 336 1.07 -11.16 -9.26
CA LYS A 336 1.81 -11.65 -8.11
C LYS A 336 1.08 -12.82 -7.49
N LYS A 337 1.82 -13.90 -7.19
CA LYS A 337 1.37 -14.98 -6.29
C LYS A 337 0.04 -15.64 -6.71
N CYS A 338 -0.27 -15.63 -8.01
CA CYS A 338 -1.44 -16.30 -8.58
C CYS A 338 -1.06 -17.76 -8.93
N LEU A 339 -1.04 -18.66 -7.95
CA LEU A 339 -0.41 -19.99 -8.10
C LEU A 339 -1.09 -20.90 -9.14
N ASP A 340 -2.40 -20.79 -9.32
CA ASP A 340 -3.18 -21.58 -10.29
C ASP A 340 -3.12 -21.03 -11.72
N LEU A 341 -2.40 -19.92 -11.90
CA LEU A 341 -2.42 -19.14 -13.12
C LEU A 341 -1.67 -19.85 -14.25
N LEU A 342 -2.45 -20.44 -15.15
CA LEU A 342 -2.01 -20.95 -16.44
C LEU A 342 -2.53 -20.02 -17.54
N VAL A 343 -2.14 -18.74 -17.56
CA VAL A 343 -2.55 -17.84 -18.66
C VAL A 343 -2.06 -18.43 -19.97
N THR A 344 -2.96 -18.54 -20.93
CA THR A 344 -2.60 -19.02 -22.26
C THR A 344 -2.28 -17.87 -23.21
N ASP A 345 -2.88 -16.68 -23.06
CA ASP A 345 -2.75 -15.59 -24.04
C ASP A 345 -2.76 -14.18 -23.40
N ILE A 346 -1.65 -13.44 -23.51
CA ILE A 346 -1.58 -11.98 -23.21
C ILE A 346 -1.35 -11.18 -24.49
N GLU A 347 -2.42 -10.57 -24.98
CA GLU A 347 -2.43 -9.70 -26.15
C GLU A 347 -2.50 -8.23 -25.69
N ALA A 348 -1.38 -7.73 -25.16
CA ALA A 348 -1.19 -6.33 -24.82
C ALA A 348 0.04 -5.77 -25.54
N PRO A 349 -0.12 -5.07 -26.69
CA PRO A 349 0.99 -4.54 -27.49
C PRO A 349 1.60 -3.25 -26.91
N ASN A 350 0.81 -2.45 -26.18
CA ASN A 350 1.26 -1.15 -25.63
C ASN A 350 1.76 -1.23 -24.18
N LEU A 351 2.15 -2.43 -23.73
CA LEU A 351 2.58 -2.69 -22.37
C LEU A 351 3.97 -2.12 -22.13
N SER A 352 4.10 -1.15 -21.21
CA SER A 352 5.35 -0.48 -20.86
C SER A 352 5.91 -0.90 -19.49
N SER A 353 5.08 -1.45 -18.61
CA SER A 353 5.47 -1.93 -17.27
C SER A 353 4.85 -3.31 -17.03
N PHE A 354 5.66 -4.28 -16.63
CA PHE A 354 5.22 -5.65 -16.40
C PHE A 354 5.92 -6.28 -15.21
N LEU A 355 5.15 -6.75 -14.23
CA LEU A 355 5.70 -7.43 -13.07
C LEU A 355 4.98 -8.76 -12.89
N PHE A 356 5.71 -9.87 -13.02
CA PHE A 356 5.23 -11.21 -12.72
C PHE A 356 6.10 -11.84 -11.64
N CYS A 357 5.51 -12.25 -10.52
CA CYS A 357 6.27 -12.77 -9.37
C CYS A 357 5.50 -13.86 -8.61
N HIS A 358 5.98 -15.10 -8.64
CA HIS A 358 5.31 -16.24 -7.99
C HIS A 358 5.91 -16.68 -6.65
N TYR A 359 7.11 -16.24 -6.29
CA TYR A 359 7.81 -16.75 -5.10
C TYR A 359 7.71 -15.83 -3.89
N LEU A 360 7.59 -16.43 -2.69
CA LEU A 360 7.89 -15.79 -1.41
C LEU A 360 8.90 -16.62 -0.61
N PRO A 361 9.97 -16.01 -0.12
CA PRO A 361 10.84 -16.55 0.90
C PRO A 361 10.07 -16.79 2.22
N TYR A 362 10.38 -17.91 2.89
CA TYR A 362 9.83 -18.25 4.21
C TYR A 362 10.17 -17.16 5.24
N GLY A 363 9.15 -16.52 5.83
CA GLY A 363 9.30 -15.52 6.90
C GLY A 363 8.36 -14.31 6.84
N TYR A 364 7.75 -14.05 5.68
CA TYR A 364 6.89 -12.87 5.43
C TYR A 364 5.49 -12.89 6.09
N TYR A 365 5.13 -13.98 6.79
CA TYR A 365 3.82 -14.12 7.45
C TYR A 365 3.80 -13.69 8.91
N ASN A 366 4.92 -13.25 9.49
CA ASN A 366 4.99 -12.93 10.91
C ASN A 366 4.93 -11.42 11.21
N SER A 367 4.17 -10.64 10.44
CA SER A 367 3.71 -9.34 10.88
C SER A 367 2.19 -9.38 11.06
N ASN A 368 1.73 -9.65 12.27
CA ASN A 368 0.38 -9.36 12.78
C ASN A 368 0.06 -7.84 12.79
N ASN A 369 0.68 -7.04 11.92
CA ASN A 369 0.48 -5.61 11.83
C ASN A 369 -0.40 -5.30 10.63
N ASN A 370 -1.69 -5.15 10.93
CA ASN A 370 -2.79 -4.75 10.07
C ASN A 370 -2.62 -3.40 9.32
N GLY A 371 -1.44 -2.76 9.38
CA GLY A 371 -1.15 -1.47 8.75
C GLY A 371 -0.18 -1.50 7.57
N GLN A 372 0.58 -2.58 7.35
CA GLN A 372 1.65 -2.57 6.33
C GLN A 372 1.23 -3.05 4.93
N MET A 373 0.08 -3.71 4.75
CA MET A 373 -0.34 -4.17 3.42
C MET A 373 -0.73 -3.03 2.47
N MET A 374 -1.14 -1.87 3.01
CA MET A 374 -1.53 -0.68 2.25
C MET A 374 -0.34 0.02 1.57
N GLN A 375 0.87 -0.09 2.12
CA GLN A 375 2.07 0.55 1.58
C GLN A 375 2.54 -0.11 0.26
N TYR A 376 2.25 -1.40 0.07
CA TYR A 376 2.71 -2.16 -1.11
C TYR A 376 2.03 -1.73 -2.41
N SER A 377 0.78 -1.24 -2.38
CA SER A 377 0.07 -0.83 -3.61
C SER A 377 0.60 0.51 -4.17
N GLU A 378 1.02 1.43 -3.30
CA GLU A 378 1.63 2.71 -3.68
C GLU A 378 3.04 2.54 -4.27
N GLU A 379 3.87 1.66 -3.70
CA GLU A 379 5.20 1.34 -4.28
C GLU A 379 5.09 0.66 -5.65
N ILE A 380 4.12 -0.25 -5.81
CA ILE A 380 3.84 -0.88 -7.11
C ILE A 380 3.45 0.17 -8.14
N SER A 381 2.72 1.21 -7.74
CA SER A 381 2.24 2.30 -8.61
C SER A 381 3.38 3.02 -9.34
N GLN A 382 4.57 3.06 -8.74
CA GLN A 382 5.77 3.76 -9.22
C GLN A 382 6.71 2.92 -10.10
N LEU A 383 6.46 1.60 -10.26
CA LEU A 383 7.33 0.71 -11.01
C LEU A 383 7.25 0.97 -12.53
N GLN A 384 8.29 1.57 -13.10
CA GLN A 384 8.58 1.57 -14.55
C GLN A 384 9.41 0.35 -15.00
N GLU A 385 9.75 -0.54 -14.08
CA GLU A 385 10.65 -1.66 -14.31
C GLU A 385 9.85 -2.93 -14.65
N CYS A 386 10.41 -3.75 -15.53
CA CYS A 386 9.86 -5.05 -15.88
C CYS A 386 10.53 -6.14 -15.05
N MET A 387 9.77 -7.10 -14.52
CA MET A 387 10.31 -8.28 -13.84
C MET A 387 9.43 -9.51 -14.13
N LEU A 388 10.06 -10.65 -14.41
CA LEU A 388 9.42 -11.94 -14.62
C LEU A 388 10.16 -12.98 -13.77
N ASP A 389 9.58 -13.36 -12.64
CA ASP A 389 10.13 -14.31 -11.67
C ASP A 389 9.33 -15.62 -11.68
N ILE A 390 9.96 -16.70 -12.15
CA ILE A 390 9.32 -17.99 -12.44
C ILE A 390 10.09 -19.14 -11.77
N ASN A 391 9.37 -20.13 -11.23
CA ASN A 391 9.93 -21.38 -10.72
C ASN A 391 9.77 -22.54 -11.71
N GLN A 392 10.64 -23.55 -11.62
CA GLN A 392 10.69 -24.68 -12.56
C GLN A 392 9.37 -25.46 -12.69
N VAL A 393 8.61 -25.56 -11.59
CA VAL A 393 7.30 -26.25 -11.57
C VAL A 393 6.32 -25.65 -12.60
N LEU A 394 6.43 -24.34 -12.87
CA LEU A 394 5.55 -23.61 -13.78
C LEU A 394 6.05 -23.59 -15.24
N TRP A 395 7.34 -23.85 -15.48
CA TRP A 395 7.94 -23.87 -16.83
C TRP A 395 7.39 -24.98 -17.72
N THR A 396 7.06 -26.14 -17.14
CA THR A 396 6.53 -27.29 -17.88
C THR A 396 5.17 -27.02 -18.55
N LYS A 397 4.55 -25.85 -18.30
CA LYS A 397 3.19 -25.54 -18.75
C LYS A 397 3.01 -24.21 -19.51
N ASN A 398 4.05 -23.42 -19.82
CA ASN A 398 3.81 -22.00 -20.16
C ASN A 398 4.64 -21.36 -21.29
N ILE A 399 3.91 -20.97 -22.34
CA ILE A 399 4.20 -20.14 -23.54
C ILE A 399 4.71 -18.70 -23.23
N TRP A 400 4.77 -18.32 -21.96
CA TRP A 400 5.04 -16.95 -21.51
C TRP A 400 6.43 -16.44 -21.84
N ILE A 401 7.42 -17.30 -21.68
CA ILE A 401 8.82 -16.93 -21.88
C ILE A 401 9.06 -16.60 -23.34
N SER A 402 8.55 -17.42 -24.27
CA SER A 402 8.58 -17.13 -25.71
C SER A 402 7.83 -15.86 -26.07
N LEU A 403 6.63 -15.63 -25.52
CA LEU A 403 5.86 -14.41 -25.78
C LEU A 403 6.56 -13.14 -25.25
N TRP A 404 7.29 -13.24 -24.14
CA TRP A 404 7.98 -12.11 -23.54
C TRP A 404 9.32 -11.82 -24.23
N PHE A 405 10.03 -12.86 -24.68
CA PHE A 405 11.21 -12.72 -25.53
C PHE A 405 10.93 -11.87 -26.76
N ASP A 406 9.83 -12.17 -27.47
CA ASP A 406 9.48 -11.44 -28.69
C ASP A 406 9.05 -9.98 -28.41
N LYS A 407 8.39 -9.71 -27.28
CA LYS A 407 7.90 -8.37 -26.94
C LYS A 407 8.98 -7.40 -26.46
N PHE A 408 10.07 -7.91 -25.88
CA PHE A 408 11.08 -7.08 -25.22
C PHE A 408 12.50 -7.33 -25.70
N LYS A 409 12.69 -8.02 -26.84
CA LYS A 409 14.00 -8.23 -27.47
C LYS A 409 14.80 -6.93 -27.64
N ASP A 410 14.11 -5.81 -27.81
CA ASP A 410 14.71 -4.48 -28.03
C ASP A 410 14.82 -3.64 -26.75
N SER A 411 14.41 -4.15 -25.57
CA SER A 411 14.57 -3.42 -24.31
C SER A 411 16.03 -3.48 -23.84
N ALA A 412 16.62 -2.31 -23.62
CA ALA A 412 17.95 -2.17 -23.07
C ALA A 412 18.00 -2.66 -21.60
N ASP A 413 19.18 -3.11 -21.16
CA ASP A 413 19.51 -3.45 -19.77
C ASP A 413 18.72 -4.62 -19.13
N GLN A 414 18.28 -5.58 -19.95
CA GLN A 414 17.70 -6.84 -19.43
C GLN A 414 18.75 -7.70 -18.73
N LYS A 415 18.45 -8.08 -17.49
CA LYS A 415 19.27 -8.94 -16.65
C LYS A 415 18.54 -10.27 -16.43
N LEU A 416 19.25 -11.39 -16.52
CA LEU A 416 18.74 -12.70 -16.14
C LEU A 416 19.40 -13.15 -14.85
N VAL A 417 18.63 -13.40 -13.81
CA VAL A 417 19.08 -14.05 -12.58
C VAL A 417 18.59 -15.49 -12.56
N ILE A 418 19.50 -16.42 -12.33
CA ILE A 418 19.24 -17.86 -12.25
C ILE A 418 19.60 -18.32 -10.84
N TYR A 419 18.65 -18.96 -10.18
CA TYR A 419 18.87 -19.68 -8.93
C TYR A 419 18.95 -21.18 -9.25
N PRO A 420 20.14 -21.80 -9.19
CA PRO A 420 20.32 -23.20 -9.53
C PRO A 420 19.74 -24.14 -8.47
N LYS A 421 19.23 -25.31 -8.89
CA LYS A 421 18.69 -26.36 -7.99
C LYS A 421 19.72 -26.90 -7.01
N HIS A 422 20.96 -27.04 -7.48
CA HIS A 422 22.07 -27.56 -6.71
C HIS A 422 23.00 -26.41 -6.34
N LYS A 423 22.90 -25.93 -5.09
CA LYS A 423 23.65 -24.78 -4.54
C LYS A 423 25.13 -25.08 -4.24
N ASN A 424 25.78 -25.95 -5.03
CA ASN A 424 27.10 -26.52 -4.70
C ASN A 424 28.25 -25.50 -4.78
N PHE A 425 28.14 -24.43 -5.59
CA PHE A 425 29.19 -23.43 -5.79
C PHE A 425 28.67 -21.99 -5.75
N TYR A 426 27.57 -21.72 -6.45
CA TYR A 426 26.94 -20.41 -6.53
C TYR A 426 25.47 -20.50 -6.13
N HIS A 427 25.01 -19.54 -5.32
CA HIS A 427 23.62 -19.45 -4.89
C HIS A 427 22.74 -18.69 -5.88
N ALA A 428 23.34 -17.77 -6.64
CA ALA A 428 22.71 -17.09 -7.76
C ALA A 428 23.73 -16.85 -8.88
N VAL A 429 23.26 -16.90 -10.12
CA VAL A 429 24.02 -16.56 -11.32
C VAL A 429 23.29 -15.42 -12.03
N VAL A 430 23.97 -14.33 -12.34
CA VAL A 430 23.40 -13.16 -13.03
C VAL A 430 24.07 -12.98 -14.37
N LEU A 431 23.28 -12.88 -15.43
CA LEU A 431 23.70 -12.47 -16.76
C LEU A 431 23.29 -11.00 -16.93
N GLU A 432 24.26 -10.10 -17.06
CA GLU A 432 24.03 -8.65 -17.14
C GLU A 432 23.43 -8.23 -18.49
N ASP A 433 23.88 -8.86 -19.58
CA ASP A 433 23.50 -8.53 -20.97
C ASP A 433 22.71 -9.65 -21.65
N TRP A 434 21.62 -10.06 -20.99
CA TRP A 434 20.86 -11.25 -21.38
C TRP A 434 20.25 -11.18 -22.79
N SER A 435 19.81 -10.00 -23.22
CA SER A 435 19.10 -9.81 -24.50
C SER A 435 19.92 -10.20 -25.72
N SER A 436 21.25 -10.13 -25.64
CA SER A 436 22.18 -10.52 -26.71
C SER A 436 22.50 -12.02 -26.74
N MET A 437 22.12 -12.78 -25.69
CA MET A 437 22.43 -14.20 -25.50
C MET A 437 21.21 -15.13 -25.67
N ALA A 438 20.05 -14.57 -26.03
CA ALA A 438 18.76 -15.27 -26.03
C ALA A 438 18.60 -16.26 -27.21
N GLU A 439 19.17 -17.46 -27.08
CA GLU A 439 18.86 -18.59 -27.95
C GLU A 439 17.94 -19.61 -27.24
N LEU A 440 16.97 -20.16 -27.97
CA LEU A 440 15.96 -21.09 -27.46
C LEU A 440 16.56 -22.38 -26.86
N ALA A 441 17.72 -22.81 -27.37
CA ALA A 441 18.49 -23.96 -26.89
C ALA A 441 19.17 -23.71 -25.53
N LEU A 442 19.53 -22.47 -25.24
CA LEU A 442 20.08 -22.08 -23.94
C LEU A 442 19.01 -22.20 -22.86
N MET A 443 17.79 -21.79 -23.19
CA MET A 443 16.68 -21.76 -22.25
C MET A 443 16.22 -23.13 -21.82
N THR A 444 16.13 -24.11 -22.73
CA THR A 444 15.85 -25.49 -22.36
C THR A 444 16.88 -26.04 -21.38
N GLN A 445 18.16 -25.70 -21.52
CA GLN A 445 19.19 -26.15 -20.59
C GLN A 445 19.12 -25.42 -19.24
N ILE A 446 18.92 -24.10 -19.23
CA ILE A 446 18.71 -23.34 -17.99
C ILE A 446 17.48 -23.88 -17.24
N SER A 447 16.44 -24.31 -17.94
CA SER A 447 15.24 -24.92 -17.36
C SER A 447 15.48 -26.17 -16.55
N GLU A 448 16.40 -27.02 -16.99
CA GLU A 448 16.62 -28.32 -16.39
C GLU A 448 17.37 -28.17 -15.06
N GLU A 449 18.17 -27.12 -14.96
CA GLU A 449 19.16 -26.92 -13.88
C GLU A 449 18.78 -25.78 -12.91
N ALA A 450 17.85 -24.90 -13.29
CA ALA A 450 17.37 -23.81 -12.45
C ALA A 450 16.16 -24.23 -11.59
N GLU A 451 16.15 -23.81 -10.33
CA GLU A 451 15.00 -23.88 -9.43
C GLU A 451 14.07 -22.69 -9.67
N ARG A 452 14.67 -21.50 -9.85
CA ARG A 452 13.99 -20.21 -10.04
C ARG A 452 14.77 -19.33 -11.00
N ILE A 453 14.07 -18.55 -11.81
CA ILE A 453 14.64 -17.67 -12.83
C ILE A 453 13.93 -16.33 -12.79
N ILE A 454 14.69 -15.24 -12.86
CA ILE A 454 14.19 -13.87 -12.89
C ILE A 454 14.72 -13.16 -14.13
N ILE A 455 13.84 -12.63 -14.97
CA ILE A 455 14.21 -11.68 -16.04
C ILE A 455 13.78 -10.29 -15.56
N THR A 456 14.67 -9.29 -15.61
CA THR A 456 14.33 -7.96 -15.08
C THR A 456 15.06 -6.82 -15.79
N THR A 457 14.45 -5.64 -15.84
CA THR A 457 15.07 -4.39 -16.30
C THR A 457 15.48 -3.47 -15.15
N MET A 458 15.39 -3.95 -13.90
CA MET A 458 15.76 -3.19 -12.70
C MET A 458 17.21 -2.68 -12.75
N SER A 459 17.47 -1.53 -12.13
CA SER A 459 18.84 -1.08 -11.88
C SER A 459 19.63 -2.11 -11.05
N PHE A 460 20.95 -2.18 -11.20
CA PHE A 460 21.77 -3.11 -10.42
C PHE A 460 21.64 -2.88 -8.91
N ALA A 461 21.47 -1.64 -8.45
CA ALA A 461 21.24 -1.33 -7.05
C ALA A 461 19.95 -1.96 -6.52
N HIS A 462 18.82 -1.73 -7.22
CA HIS A 462 17.53 -2.32 -6.85
C HIS A 462 17.53 -3.84 -6.98
N LEU A 463 18.22 -4.40 -7.99
CA LEU A 463 18.37 -5.84 -8.15
C LEU A 463 19.10 -6.45 -6.96
N VAL A 464 20.18 -5.82 -6.49
CA VAL A 464 20.88 -6.26 -5.29
C VAL A 464 19.99 -6.15 -4.05
N ASP A 465 19.26 -5.05 -3.86
CA ASP A 465 18.34 -4.93 -2.73
C ASP A 465 17.21 -5.99 -2.77
N TYR A 466 16.73 -6.35 -3.97
CA TYR A 466 15.76 -7.42 -4.15
C TYR A 466 16.36 -8.80 -3.86
N MET A 467 17.56 -9.10 -4.38
CA MET A 467 18.24 -10.38 -4.16
C MET A 467 18.63 -10.55 -2.68
N PHE A 468 19.11 -9.49 -2.04
CA PHE A 468 19.70 -9.49 -0.70
C PHE A 468 18.82 -8.85 0.39
N GLY A 469 17.57 -8.51 0.11
CA GLY A 469 16.61 -7.94 1.08
C GLY A 469 16.28 -8.90 2.24
N ASP A 470 15.15 -8.74 2.94
CA ASP A 470 14.80 -9.50 4.17
C ASP A 470 14.81 -11.06 4.06
N SER A 471 14.98 -11.58 2.84
CA SER A 471 15.12 -13.00 2.51
C SER A 471 16.53 -13.47 2.14
N GLY A 472 17.51 -12.57 2.02
CA GLY A 472 18.89 -12.84 1.63
C GLY A 472 19.74 -13.52 2.71
N LYS A 473 19.15 -14.14 3.73
CA LYS A 473 19.89 -14.75 4.85
C LYS A 473 20.76 -15.94 4.42
N ASP A 474 20.50 -16.51 3.23
CA ASP A 474 21.17 -17.70 2.70
C ASP A 474 21.93 -17.49 1.37
N LEU A 475 21.95 -16.28 0.79
CA LEU A 475 22.82 -16.00 -0.37
C LEU A 475 24.25 -15.79 0.12
N SER A 476 25.15 -16.72 -0.18
CA SER A 476 26.58 -16.61 0.19
C SER A 476 27.54 -16.59 -1.00
N SER A 477 27.06 -16.80 -2.22
CA SER A 477 27.87 -16.67 -3.42
C SER A 477 27.06 -16.28 -4.64
N VAL A 478 27.52 -15.26 -5.37
CA VAL A 478 26.89 -14.76 -6.61
C VAL A 478 27.92 -14.77 -7.73
N LEU A 479 27.53 -15.33 -8.87
CA LEU A 479 28.32 -15.31 -10.09
C LEU A 479 27.72 -14.31 -11.07
N ALA A 480 28.48 -13.32 -11.52
CA ALA A 480 28.06 -12.36 -12.52
C ALA A 480 28.77 -12.64 -13.85
N PHE A 481 28.02 -12.66 -14.94
CA PHE A 481 28.55 -12.70 -16.31
C PHE A 481 28.18 -11.42 -17.02
N SER A 482 29.18 -10.78 -17.60
CA SER A 482 29.03 -9.55 -18.37
C SER A 482 29.67 -9.70 -19.76
N LEU A 483 29.08 -9.09 -20.78
CA LEU A 483 29.70 -8.98 -22.10
C LEU A 483 30.80 -7.92 -22.11
N THR A 484 30.79 -7.01 -21.15
CA THR A 484 31.86 -6.04 -20.93
C THR A 484 32.93 -6.64 -20.01
N ASP A 485 34.18 -6.20 -20.17
CA ASP A 485 35.29 -6.68 -19.33
C ASP A 485 35.11 -6.28 -17.85
N GLU A 486 34.20 -5.36 -17.54
CA GLU A 486 33.83 -4.92 -16.20
C GLU A 486 32.35 -5.26 -15.90
N SER A 487 32.08 -5.90 -14.75
CA SER A 487 30.72 -6.23 -14.28
C SER A 487 30.24 -5.16 -13.29
N SER A 488 29.16 -4.47 -13.66
CA SER A 488 28.56 -3.41 -12.83
C SER A 488 27.97 -3.98 -11.53
N LEU A 489 27.45 -5.22 -11.58
CA LEU A 489 26.94 -5.91 -10.39
C LEU A 489 28.08 -6.24 -9.42
N TYR A 490 29.22 -6.71 -9.92
CA TYR A 490 30.37 -7.09 -9.10
C TYR A 490 30.98 -5.89 -8.37
N GLU A 491 31.14 -4.77 -9.06
CA GLU A 491 31.59 -3.53 -8.43
C GLU A 491 30.64 -3.07 -7.32
N LEU A 492 29.33 -3.09 -7.59
CA LEU A 492 28.32 -2.67 -6.62
C LEU A 492 28.26 -3.60 -5.40
N LEU A 493 28.42 -4.91 -5.59
CA LEU A 493 28.47 -5.89 -4.51
C LEU A 493 29.75 -5.79 -3.67
N ASN A 494 30.89 -5.41 -4.27
CA ASN A 494 32.15 -5.21 -3.54
C ASN A 494 32.20 -3.88 -2.79
N ASN A 495 31.48 -2.86 -3.26
CA ASN A 495 31.47 -1.51 -2.68
C ASN A 495 30.42 -1.30 -1.59
N LYS A 496 29.44 -2.20 -1.39
CA LYS A 496 28.43 -2.07 -0.31
C LYS A 496 29.05 -2.29 1.09
N PRO A 497 28.71 -1.46 2.10
CA PRO A 497 29.20 -1.64 3.46
C PRO A 497 28.69 -2.95 4.07
N LYS A 498 29.61 -3.77 4.59
CA LYS A 498 29.41 -5.13 5.15
C LYS A 498 28.62 -5.15 6.48
N VAL A 499 27.48 -4.47 6.58
CA VAL A 499 26.82 -4.24 7.89
C VAL A 499 25.61 -5.16 8.15
N SER A 500 25.11 -5.96 7.20
CA SER A 500 23.94 -6.83 7.47
C SER A 500 23.92 -8.24 6.86
N CYS A 501 24.95 -8.71 6.13
CA CYS A 501 24.97 -10.06 5.54
C CYS A 501 26.29 -10.81 5.81
N LYS A 502 26.24 -12.15 5.83
CA LYS A 502 27.43 -13.04 5.85
C LYS A 502 28.38 -12.69 4.68
N PRO A 503 29.71 -12.94 4.79
CA PRO A 503 30.63 -12.68 3.69
C PRO A 503 30.20 -13.46 2.44
N CYS A 504 29.83 -12.73 1.39
CA CYS A 504 29.43 -13.29 0.10
C CYS A 504 30.65 -13.42 -0.81
N PHE A 505 30.88 -14.60 -1.38
CA PHE A 505 31.87 -14.82 -2.42
C PHE A 505 31.29 -14.43 -3.77
N ASN A 506 31.68 -13.27 -4.27
CA ASN A 506 31.24 -12.76 -5.56
C ASN A 506 32.34 -13.00 -6.59
N VAL A 507 31.96 -13.44 -7.78
CA VAL A 507 32.89 -13.63 -8.92
C VAL A 507 32.24 -12.99 -10.13
N ALA A 508 32.94 -12.07 -10.78
CA ALA A 508 32.63 -11.63 -12.14
C ALA A 508 33.44 -12.45 -13.13
N ILE A 509 32.83 -12.81 -14.25
CA ILE A 509 33.52 -13.44 -15.37
C ILE A 509 33.24 -12.62 -16.62
N SER A 510 34.30 -12.05 -17.18
CA SER A 510 34.28 -11.43 -18.51
C SER A 510 34.17 -12.49 -19.61
N LEU A 511 33.76 -12.08 -20.81
CA LEU A 511 33.62 -12.99 -21.95
C LEU A 511 34.94 -13.68 -22.33
N GLN A 512 36.09 -13.03 -22.13
CA GLN A 512 37.43 -13.60 -22.39
C GLN A 512 37.82 -14.67 -21.34
N GLU A 513 37.47 -14.46 -20.08
CA GLU A 513 37.81 -15.38 -18.99
C GLU A 513 36.91 -16.61 -18.95
N MET A 514 35.72 -16.52 -19.56
CA MET A 514 34.75 -17.60 -19.69
C MET A 514 35.38 -18.88 -20.29
N GLU A 515 36.33 -18.75 -21.23
CA GLU A 515 37.01 -19.87 -21.88
C GLU A 515 37.84 -20.75 -20.92
N THR A 516 38.39 -20.16 -19.86
CA THR A 516 39.28 -20.84 -18.90
C THR A 516 38.57 -21.25 -17.62
N PHE A 517 37.51 -20.53 -17.25
CA PHE A 517 36.79 -20.72 -15.99
C PHE A 517 35.84 -21.93 -16.03
N LEU A 518 35.12 -22.12 -17.13
CA LEU A 518 34.08 -23.15 -17.27
C LEU A 518 34.60 -24.60 -17.18
N PRO A 519 35.76 -24.98 -17.78
CA PRO A 519 36.25 -26.35 -17.73
C PRO A 519 36.78 -26.78 -16.36
N SER A 520 37.13 -25.82 -15.48
CA SER A 520 37.91 -26.10 -14.26
C SER A 520 37.12 -26.08 -12.96
N ARG A 521 35.97 -25.40 -12.89
CA ARG A 521 35.22 -25.19 -11.62
C ARG A 521 33.69 -25.31 -11.68
N CYS A 522 33.08 -25.47 -12.86
CA CYS A 522 31.62 -25.60 -12.99
C CYS A 522 31.15 -27.06 -12.94
N CYS A 523 29.96 -27.30 -12.38
CA CYS A 523 29.27 -28.60 -12.45
C CYS A 523 29.03 -29.00 -13.93
N SER A 524 29.02 -30.30 -14.24
CA SER A 524 28.72 -30.83 -15.59
C SER A 524 27.42 -30.25 -16.18
N SER A 525 26.45 -29.93 -15.31
CA SER A 525 25.21 -29.22 -15.60
C SER A 525 25.41 -27.84 -16.26
N PHE A 526 26.27 -26.99 -15.69
CA PHE A 526 26.55 -25.65 -16.22
C PHE A 526 27.53 -25.68 -17.39
N SER A 527 28.34 -26.73 -17.53
CA SER A 527 29.26 -26.88 -18.67
C SER A 527 28.51 -26.91 -20.02
N ARG A 528 27.28 -27.45 -20.05
CA ARG A 528 26.41 -27.46 -21.24
C ARG A 528 25.81 -26.09 -21.52
N ILE A 529 25.22 -25.44 -20.50
CA ILE A 529 24.70 -24.06 -20.61
C ILE A 529 25.80 -23.13 -21.13
N ALA A 530 27.01 -23.29 -20.61
CA ALA A 530 28.12 -22.45 -20.96
C ALA A 530 28.73 -22.77 -22.34
N ALA A 531 28.70 -24.02 -22.78
CA ALA A 531 29.02 -24.40 -24.16
C ALA A 531 27.99 -23.85 -25.16
N THR A 532 26.71 -23.83 -24.78
CA THR A 532 25.63 -23.24 -25.58
C THR A 532 25.74 -21.72 -25.62
N LEU A 533 25.96 -21.05 -24.47
CA LEU A 533 26.31 -19.62 -24.40
C LEU A 533 27.49 -19.30 -25.32
N LYS A 534 28.55 -20.11 -25.28
CA LYS A 534 29.71 -19.97 -26.15
C LYS A 534 29.34 -20.08 -27.64
N ALA A 535 28.52 -21.05 -28.02
CA ALA A 535 28.07 -21.23 -29.40
C ALA A 535 27.20 -20.05 -29.89
N THR A 536 26.28 -19.58 -29.04
CA THR A 536 25.43 -18.40 -29.28
C THR A 536 26.26 -17.12 -29.41
N LEU A 537 27.27 -16.93 -28.56
CA LEU A 537 28.14 -15.74 -28.61
C LEU A 537 29.03 -15.72 -29.86
N LEU A 538 29.52 -16.88 -30.31
CA LEU A 538 30.27 -17.04 -31.55
C LEU A 538 29.42 -16.82 -32.81
N SER A 539 28.09 -16.94 -32.71
CA SER A 539 27.15 -16.69 -33.81
C SER A 539 26.77 -15.20 -33.92
N VAL A 540 26.69 -14.48 -32.79
CA VAL A 540 26.22 -13.09 -32.70
C VAL A 540 27.32 -12.04 -32.99
N SER A 541 28.62 -12.35 -32.79
CA SER A 541 29.72 -11.40 -33.03
C SER A 541 30.75 -11.90 -34.06
N PRO A 542 30.78 -11.34 -35.29
CA PRO A 542 31.78 -11.67 -36.31
C PRO A 542 33.21 -11.30 -35.89
N ASN A 543 33.37 -10.29 -35.04
CA ASN A 543 34.67 -9.87 -34.53
C ASN A 543 35.26 -10.89 -33.54
N LEU A 544 34.42 -11.53 -32.72
CA LEU A 544 34.85 -12.64 -31.86
C LEU A 544 35.19 -13.89 -32.67
N ARG A 545 34.45 -14.15 -33.76
CA ARG A 545 34.75 -15.25 -34.70
C ARG A 545 36.12 -15.08 -35.39
N ARG A 546 36.54 -13.84 -35.64
CA ARG A 546 37.86 -13.50 -36.19
C ARG A 546 38.99 -13.73 -35.18
N ILE A 547 38.82 -13.27 -33.94
CA ILE A 547 39.77 -13.52 -32.84
C ILE A 547 39.96 -15.03 -32.60
N TRP A 548 38.91 -15.82 -32.84
CA TRP A 548 38.91 -17.28 -32.68
C TRP A 548 39.57 -18.05 -33.83
N LEU A 549 39.63 -17.49 -35.05
CA LEU A 549 40.33 -18.11 -36.19
C LEU A 549 41.83 -17.79 -36.20
N ASP A 550 42.25 -16.73 -35.49
CA ASP A 550 43.66 -16.31 -35.36
C ASP A 550 44.39 -16.95 -34.16
N ARG A 551 43.69 -17.66 -33.26
CA ARG A 551 44.27 -18.50 -32.19
C ARG A 551 44.14 -19.97 -32.55
#